data_AF-A0A3A0FPV3-F1
#
_entry.id   AF-A0A3A0FPV3-F1
#
_cell.length_a   1.000
_cell.length_b   1.000
_cell.length_c   1.000
_cell.angle_alpha   90.00
_cell.angle_beta   90.00
_cell.angle_gamma   90.00
#
_symmetry.space_group_name_H-M   'P 1'
#
loop_
_entity.id
_entity.type
_entity.pdbx_description
1 polymer ?
#
loop_
_entity_poly.entity_id
_entity_poly.type
_entity_poly.pdbx_seq_one_letter_code
_entity_poly.pdbx_strand_id
1 'polypeptide(L)'
;ALARPGQRPRRRRVPRGGRAIAVAGVGEEIQALYRGAIDYVALPLWPAELLRWMIAGHPSLGHCLPLYFAVGEKLVGWAMVRIYPTDAGCDAELVECYAPRPDAELYTWMVSEIATRAAAFAPGLLGACTPCPLLAEALARNGFVRAGVNPIQVWWPGRDVPPGPLLIGSNSGDSSLVPFAERWWDADADQVQRPTES
;
A
#
# COMPACT_ATOMS: atom_id res chain seq x y z
N ALA A 1 -7.98 -3.93 -7.84
CA ALA A 1 -7.10 -3.89 -9.03
C ALA A 1 -5.87 -4.74 -8.76
N LEU A 2 -5.32 -5.40 -9.78
CA LEU A 2 -4.21 -6.34 -9.68
C LEU A 2 -3.13 -5.98 -10.69
N ALA A 3 -1.87 -6.02 -10.27
CA ALA A 3 -0.72 -6.05 -11.16
C ALA A 3 -0.07 -7.45 -11.09
N ARG A 4 0.20 -8.04 -12.26
CA ARG A 4 0.80 -9.39 -12.41
C ARG A 4 2.32 -9.33 -12.67
N PRO A 5 3.07 -10.43 -12.45
CA PRO A 5 4.48 -10.54 -12.80
C PRO A 5 4.62 -10.50 -14.32
N GLY A 6 5.44 -9.58 -14.84
CA GLY A 6 5.68 -9.41 -16.28
C GLY A 6 5.62 -7.95 -16.76
N GLN A 7 4.95 -7.06 -16.00
CA GLN A 7 5.06 -5.62 -16.17
C GLN A 7 5.74 -5.04 -14.93
N ARG A 8 7.07 -4.89 -14.98
CA ARG A 8 7.81 -4.24 -13.89
C ARG A 8 7.22 -2.84 -13.66
N PRO A 9 6.83 -2.48 -12.42
CA PRO A 9 6.45 -1.12 -12.10
C PRO A 9 7.52 -0.16 -12.59
N ARG A 10 7.09 0.89 -13.29
CA ARG A 10 8.00 1.93 -13.79
C ARG A 10 7.76 3.18 -12.97
N ARG A 11 8.83 3.79 -12.46
CA ARG A 11 8.75 5.10 -11.83
C ARG A 11 8.14 6.09 -12.80
N ARG A 12 7.11 6.80 -12.35
CA ARG A 12 6.43 7.84 -13.11
C ARG A 12 7.07 9.19 -12.84
N ARG A 13 6.59 10.22 -13.54
CA ARG A 13 7.09 11.59 -13.38
C ARG A 13 6.96 12.01 -11.91
N VAL A 14 8.08 12.44 -11.34
CA VAL A 14 8.13 12.99 -9.98
C VAL A 14 7.77 14.48 -10.04
N PRO A 15 6.92 15.00 -9.14
CA PRO A 15 6.71 16.43 -9.00
C PRO A 15 8.03 17.17 -8.80
N ARG A 16 8.11 18.44 -9.23
CA ARG A 16 9.33 19.23 -9.00
C ARG A 16 9.61 19.35 -7.49
N GLY A 17 10.79 18.93 -7.06
CA GLY A 17 11.14 18.87 -5.62
C GLY A 17 10.47 17.72 -4.86
N GLY A 18 9.85 16.78 -5.58
CA GLY A 18 9.20 15.60 -5.02
C GLY A 18 10.21 14.56 -4.53
N ARG A 19 9.96 13.99 -3.36
CA ARG A 19 10.77 12.94 -2.73
C ARG A 19 9.88 11.87 -2.13
N ALA A 20 10.25 10.60 -2.35
CA ALA A 20 9.63 9.44 -1.71
C ALA A 20 10.62 8.84 -0.71
N ILE A 21 10.25 8.80 0.57
CA ILE A 21 11.14 8.53 1.70
C ILE A 21 10.66 7.26 2.40
N ALA A 22 11.47 6.20 2.34
CA ALA A 22 11.20 4.98 3.09
C ALA A 22 11.42 5.27 4.58
N VAL A 23 10.49 4.85 5.42
CA VAL A 23 10.56 5.06 6.87
C VAL A 23 10.49 3.72 7.58
N ALA A 24 11.31 3.54 8.62
CA ALA A 24 11.33 2.30 9.41
C ALA A 24 10.10 2.17 10.33
N GLY A 25 9.45 3.29 10.61
CA GLY A 25 8.21 3.37 11.37
C GLY A 25 7.50 4.67 11.04
N VAL A 26 6.22 4.73 11.38
CA VAL A 26 5.44 5.95 11.20
C VAL A 26 5.37 6.75 12.50
N GLY A 27 5.37 8.07 12.36
CA GLY A 27 5.36 9.01 13.47
C GLY A 27 4.16 9.95 13.44
N GLU A 28 4.22 11.01 14.23
CA GLU A 28 3.18 12.03 14.30
C GLU A 28 3.05 12.84 13.00
N GLU A 29 4.03 12.78 12.11
CA GLU A 29 4.01 13.47 10.82
C GLU A 29 2.85 13.01 9.94
N ILE A 30 2.48 11.73 10.00
CA ILE A 30 1.27 11.24 9.34
C ILE A 30 0.03 11.91 9.94
N GLN A 31 -0.04 12.09 11.27
CA GLN A 31 -1.19 12.75 11.91
C GLN A 31 -1.33 14.19 11.44
N ALA A 32 -0.22 14.87 11.18
CA ALA A 32 -0.24 16.23 10.64
C ALA A 32 -0.93 16.31 9.27
N LEU A 33 -0.87 15.25 8.44
CA LEU A 33 -1.61 15.21 7.18
C LEU A 33 -3.13 15.21 7.39
N TYR A 34 -3.61 14.57 8.45
CA TYR A 34 -5.04 14.43 8.74
C TYR A 34 -5.65 15.64 9.47
N ARG A 35 -4.84 16.51 10.08
CA ARG A 35 -5.32 17.70 10.82
C ARG A 35 -5.75 18.86 9.90
N GLY A 36 -5.35 18.84 8.63
CA GLY A 36 -5.64 19.90 7.66
C GLY A 36 -7.00 19.75 6.96
N ALA A 37 -7.28 20.67 6.03
CA ALA A 37 -8.41 20.52 5.12
C ALA A 37 -8.23 19.26 4.26
N ILE A 38 -9.27 18.42 4.24
CA ILE A 38 -9.33 17.16 3.50
C ILE A 38 -10.47 17.24 2.47
N ASP A 39 -10.23 16.77 1.24
CA ASP A 39 -11.28 16.75 0.19
C ASP A 39 -11.87 15.35 0.02
N TYR A 40 -11.97 14.60 1.12
CA TYR A 40 -12.61 13.29 1.14
C TYR A 40 -13.99 13.41 1.75
N VAL A 41 -14.91 12.60 1.21
CA VAL A 41 -16.22 12.40 1.80
C VAL A 41 -16.14 11.44 2.99
N ALA A 42 -15.24 10.46 2.92
CA ALA A 42 -14.91 9.55 4.02
C ALA A 42 -13.49 9.01 3.88
N LEU A 43 -12.82 8.82 5.02
CA LEU A 43 -11.50 8.19 5.13
C LEU A 43 -11.29 7.59 6.52
N PRO A 44 -10.42 6.59 6.71
CA PRO A 44 -10.12 6.04 8.01
C PRO A 44 -9.04 6.90 8.66
N LEU A 45 -9.24 7.24 9.93
CA LEU A 45 -8.18 7.83 10.73
C LEU A 45 -7.25 6.71 11.20
N TRP A 46 -5.95 6.97 11.09
CA TRP A 46 -4.92 6.02 11.46
C TRP A 46 -4.15 6.52 12.67
N PRO A 47 -4.52 6.16 13.92
CA PRO A 47 -3.73 6.53 15.08
C PRO A 47 -2.28 6.05 14.93
N ALA A 48 -1.32 6.88 15.37
CA ALA A 48 0.10 6.54 15.24
C ALA A 48 0.44 5.23 15.98
N GLU A 49 -0.22 4.96 17.11
CA GLU A 49 -0.08 3.70 17.86
C GLU A 49 -0.56 2.48 17.07
N LEU A 50 -1.70 2.59 16.39
CA LEU A 50 -2.23 1.52 15.55
C LEU A 50 -1.26 1.20 14.41
N LEU A 51 -0.77 2.22 13.72
CA LEU A 51 0.19 2.02 12.64
C LEU A 51 1.52 1.43 13.13
N ARG A 52 2.02 1.89 14.30
CA ARG A 52 3.21 1.30 14.92
C ARG A 52 2.99 -0.17 15.27
N TRP A 53 1.85 -0.51 15.86
CA TRP A 53 1.48 -1.88 16.17
C TRP A 53 1.40 -2.76 14.91
N MET A 54 0.82 -2.25 13.82
CA MET A 54 0.77 -2.96 12.53
C MET A 54 2.16 -3.19 11.92
N ILE A 55 3.03 -2.17 11.96
CA ILE A 55 4.40 -2.28 11.40
C ILE A 55 5.26 -3.22 12.24
N ALA A 56 5.09 -3.21 13.56
CA ALA A 56 5.73 -4.12 14.50
C ALA A 56 5.02 -5.49 14.59
N GLY A 57 4.03 -5.74 13.74
CA GLY A 57 3.25 -6.96 13.73
C GLY A 57 4.12 -8.20 13.54
N HIS A 58 3.61 -9.36 13.99
CA HIS A 58 4.30 -10.63 13.85
C HIS A 58 4.65 -10.92 12.38
N PRO A 59 5.83 -11.49 12.06
CA PRO A 59 6.25 -11.72 10.67
C PRO A 59 5.26 -12.53 9.81
N SER A 60 4.44 -13.40 10.42
CA SER A 60 3.37 -14.15 9.71
C SER A 60 2.23 -13.28 9.17
N LEU A 61 2.09 -12.04 9.66
CA LEU A 61 1.15 -11.04 9.12
C LEU A 61 1.70 -10.36 7.86
N GLY A 62 2.97 -10.55 7.55
CA GLY A 62 3.67 -9.93 6.45
C GLY A 62 4.48 -8.70 6.86
N HIS A 63 5.33 -8.25 5.94
CA HIS A 63 6.20 -7.09 6.07
C HIS A 63 5.49 -5.83 5.56
N CYS A 64 5.23 -4.88 6.46
CA CYS A 64 4.67 -3.57 6.11
C CYS A 64 5.78 -2.59 5.71
N LEU A 65 5.62 -1.97 4.54
CA LEU A 65 6.54 -0.96 4.00
C LEU A 65 5.81 0.39 3.87
N PRO A 66 5.93 1.27 4.87
CA PRO A 66 5.42 2.63 4.77
C PRO A 66 6.36 3.53 3.97
N LEU A 67 5.77 4.49 3.26
CA LEU A 67 6.49 5.43 2.42
C LEU A 67 5.88 6.83 2.53
N TYR A 68 6.72 7.82 2.83
CA TYR A 68 6.34 9.23 2.89
C TYR A 68 6.59 9.92 1.56
N PHE A 69 5.71 10.84 1.20
CA PHE A 69 5.82 11.65 -0.01
C PHE A 69 5.87 13.11 0.36
N ALA A 70 6.94 13.79 -0.02
CA ALA A 70 7.14 15.20 0.24
C ALA A 70 7.40 15.98 -1.05
N VAL A 71 6.97 17.25 -1.08
CA VAL A 71 7.32 18.22 -2.12
C VAL A 71 7.96 19.43 -1.43
N GLY A 72 9.25 19.66 -1.70
CA GLY A 72 10.04 20.58 -0.87
C GLY A 72 10.15 20.03 0.55
N GLU A 73 9.82 20.85 1.55
CA GLU A 73 9.82 20.47 2.97
C GLU A 73 8.45 19.97 3.48
N LYS A 74 7.43 20.01 2.62
CA LYS A 74 6.06 19.66 3.01
C LYS A 74 5.75 18.20 2.70
N LEU A 75 5.28 17.46 3.69
CA LEU A 75 4.67 16.16 3.49
C LEU A 75 3.32 16.34 2.76
N VAL A 76 3.13 15.63 1.65
CA VAL A 76 1.94 15.72 0.78
C VAL A 76 1.14 14.43 0.75
N GLY A 77 1.69 13.34 1.25
CA GLY A 77 0.98 12.06 1.35
C GLY A 77 1.85 10.96 1.92
N TRP A 78 1.25 9.79 2.09
CA TRP A 78 1.93 8.56 2.46
C TRP A 78 1.24 7.36 1.83
N ALA A 79 1.96 6.25 1.72
CA ALA A 79 1.41 4.98 1.29
C ALA A 79 2.00 3.85 2.11
N MET A 80 1.32 2.71 2.13
CA MET A 80 1.79 1.50 2.78
C MET A 80 1.41 0.29 1.95
N VAL A 81 2.40 -0.55 1.66
CA VAL A 81 2.19 -1.88 1.10
C VAL A 81 2.51 -2.92 2.17
N ARG A 82 1.77 -4.03 2.16
CA ARG A 82 2.06 -5.22 2.96
C ARG A 82 2.50 -6.33 2.02
N ILE A 83 3.64 -6.94 2.29
CA ILE A 83 4.14 -8.12 1.56
C ILE A 83 3.95 -9.32 2.46
N TYR A 84 3.27 -10.36 1.99
CA TYR A 84 2.92 -11.52 2.80
C TYR A 84 3.21 -12.83 2.06
N PRO A 85 3.56 -13.91 2.78
CA PRO A 85 3.88 -15.19 2.16
C PRO A 85 2.65 -15.83 1.54
N THR A 86 2.87 -16.58 0.46
CA THR A 86 1.89 -17.46 -0.17
C THR A 86 2.57 -18.80 -0.52
N ASP A 87 1.79 -19.83 -0.83
CA ASP A 87 2.35 -21.13 -1.25
C ASP A 87 3.27 -21.02 -2.49
N ALA A 88 3.13 -19.95 -3.28
CA ALA A 88 3.91 -19.68 -4.48
C ALA A 88 5.08 -18.69 -4.26
N GLY A 89 5.35 -18.27 -3.03
CA GLY A 89 6.38 -17.29 -2.67
C GLY A 89 5.81 -16.17 -1.79
N CYS A 90 5.61 -15.00 -2.37
CA CYS A 90 4.95 -13.88 -1.68
C CYS A 90 4.03 -13.12 -2.62
N ASP A 91 3.02 -12.47 -2.04
CA ASP A 91 2.20 -11.47 -2.70
C ASP A 91 2.29 -10.14 -1.93
N ALA A 92 1.87 -9.07 -2.57
CA ALA A 92 1.85 -7.74 -2.00
C ALA A 92 0.48 -7.09 -2.15
N GLU A 93 0.12 -6.23 -1.20
CA GLU A 93 -1.13 -5.50 -1.20
C GLU A 93 -0.90 -4.05 -0.79
N LEU A 94 -1.34 -3.10 -1.62
CA LEU A 94 -1.41 -1.69 -1.25
C LEU A 94 -2.53 -1.52 -0.21
N VAL A 95 -2.12 -1.42 1.04
CA VAL A 95 -3.01 -1.30 2.21
C VAL A 95 -3.56 0.11 2.32
N GLU A 96 -2.71 1.11 2.07
CA GLU A 96 -3.06 2.52 2.18
C GLU A 96 -2.31 3.36 1.16
N CYS A 97 -2.97 4.39 0.64
CA CYS A 97 -2.38 5.42 -0.22
C CYS A 97 -3.21 6.69 -0.04
N TYR A 98 -2.68 7.63 0.74
CA TYR A 98 -3.41 8.82 1.18
C TYR A 98 -2.64 10.11 0.86
N ALA A 99 -3.36 11.07 0.30
CA ALA A 99 -2.96 12.47 0.21
C ALA A 99 -4.13 13.37 0.64
N PRO A 100 -3.95 14.41 1.48
CA PRO A 100 -5.06 15.23 1.99
C PRO A 100 -5.91 15.88 0.90
N ARG A 101 -5.27 16.25 -0.22
CA ARG A 101 -5.90 16.79 -1.42
C ARG A 101 -5.69 15.74 -2.53
N PRO A 102 -6.65 14.83 -2.74
CA PRO A 102 -6.52 13.77 -3.71
C PRO A 102 -6.40 14.35 -5.11
N ASP A 103 -5.41 13.87 -5.85
CA ASP A 103 -5.11 14.28 -7.22
C ASP A 103 -4.57 13.07 -7.98
N ALA A 104 -5.03 12.89 -9.22
CA ALA A 104 -4.67 11.71 -10.00
C ALA A 104 -3.18 11.68 -10.39
N GLU A 105 -2.55 12.83 -10.62
CA GLU A 105 -1.10 12.91 -10.94
C GLU A 105 -0.26 12.59 -9.69
N LEU A 106 -0.61 13.18 -8.55
CA LEU A 106 0.03 12.89 -7.26
C LEU A 106 -0.06 11.40 -6.94
N TYR A 107 -1.26 10.82 -7.05
CA TYR A 107 -1.44 9.38 -6.83
C TYR A 107 -0.70 8.53 -7.84
N THR A 108 -0.62 8.96 -9.11
CA THR A 108 0.14 8.23 -10.13
C THR A 108 1.62 8.13 -9.74
N TRP A 109 2.21 9.22 -9.25
CA TRP A 109 3.57 9.21 -8.70
C TRP A 109 3.67 8.31 -7.47
N MET A 110 2.79 8.46 -6.49
CA MET A 110 2.81 7.69 -5.24
C MET A 110 2.72 6.19 -5.46
N VAL A 111 1.75 5.75 -6.26
CA VAL A 111 1.56 4.35 -6.65
C VAL A 111 2.80 3.82 -7.36
N SER A 112 3.41 4.60 -8.27
CA SER A 112 4.60 4.15 -8.98
C SER A 112 5.79 3.90 -8.05
N GLU A 113 5.98 4.75 -7.05
CA GLU A 113 7.09 4.69 -6.11
C GLU A 113 6.93 3.56 -5.09
N ILE A 114 5.72 3.34 -4.57
CA ILE A 114 5.46 2.22 -3.65
C ILE A 114 5.49 0.87 -4.38
N ALA A 115 4.91 0.80 -5.59
CA ALA A 115 4.93 -0.42 -6.39
C ALA A 115 6.36 -0.80 -6.83
N THR A 116 7.20 0.19 -7.18
CA THR A 116 8.62 -0.06 -7.51
C THR A 116 9.39 -0.61 -6.32
N ARG A 117 9.10 -0.15 -5.08
CA ARG A 117 9.72 -0.69 -3.87
C ARG A 117 9.22 -2.10 -3.56
N ALA A 118 7.91 -2.33 -3.67
CA ALA A 118 7.33 -3.66 -3.49
C ALA A 118 7.92 -4.68 -4.48
N ALA A 119 8.21 -4.26 -5.71
CA ALA A 119 8.80 -5.12 -6.73
C ALA A 119 10.20 -5.67 -6.37
N ALA A 120 10.93 -5.06 -5.42
CA ALA A 120 12.21 -5.57 -4.92
C ALA A 120 12.06 -6.91 -4.19
N PHE A 121 10.85 -7.23 -3.72
CA PHE A 121 10.51 -8.49 -3.05
C PHE A 121 9.98 -9.56 -4.03
N ALA A 122 9.93 -9.23 -5.33
CA ALA A 122 9.43 -10.11 -6.39
C ALA A 122 8.05 -10.75 -6.10
N PRO A 123 7.01 -9.98 -5.70
CA PRO A 123 5.71 -10.56 -5.42
C PRO A 123 5.07 -11.17 -6.68
N GLY A 124 4.40 -12.31 -6.50
CA GLY A 124 3.59 -12.97 -7.52
C GLY A 124 2.37 -12.14 -7.93
N LEU A 125 1.90 -11.27 -7.05
CA LEU A 125 0.81 -10.34 -7.29
C LEU A 125 1.01 -9.06 -6.48
N LEU A 126 0.72 -7.90 -7.06
CA LEU A 126 0.49 -6.67 -6.30
C LEU A 126 -0.98 -6.25 -6.42
N GLY A 127 -1.74 -6.44 -5.35
CA GLY A 127 -3.14 -6.05 -5.23
C GLY A 127 -3.32 -4.63 -4.70
N ALA A 128 -4.47 -4.03 -5.01
CA ALA A 128 -4.94 -2.80 -4.39
C ALA A 128 -6.48 -2.77 -4.41
N CYS A 129 -7.12 -2.36 -3.31
CA CYS A 129 -8.55 -2.08 -3.27
C CYS A 129 -8.79 -0.59 -3.03
N THR A 130 -9.69 0.02 -3.80
CA THR A 130 -10.06 1.42 -3.59
C THR A 130 -11.44 1.74 -4.19
N PRO A 131 -12.30 2.45 -3.46
CA PRO A 131 -13.49 3.11 -4.00
C PRO A 131 -13.20 4.54 -4.46
N CYS A 132 -12.00 5.07 -4.24
CA CYS A 132 -11.61 6.42 -4.67
C CYS A 132 -11.38 6.43 -6.19
N PRO A 133 -12.15 7.19 -6.97
CA PRO A 133 -12.00 7.21 -8.43
C PRO A 133 -10.63 7.74 -8.87
N LEU A 134 -10.07 8.72 -8.14
CA LEU A 134 -8.76 9.31 -8.45
C LEU A 134 -7.61 8.32 -8.20
N LEU A 135 -7.69 7.51 -7.12
CA LEU A 135 -6.71 6.45 -6.88
C LEU A 135 -6.89 5.29 -7.87
N ALA A 136 -8.14 4.94 -8.24
CA ALA A 136 -8.42 3.94 -9.26
C ALA A 136 -7.83 4.34 -10.63
N GLU A 137 -7.95 5.61 -11.01
CA GLU A 137 -7.32 6.15 -12.21
C GLU A 137 -5.79 6.06 -12.14
N ALA A 138 -5.18 6.45 -11.02
CA ALA A 138 -3.74 6.35 -10.81
C ALA A 138 -3.22 4.90 -10.86
N LEU A 139 -3.98 3.93 -10.34
CA LEU A 139 -3.68 2.50 -10.46
C LEU A 139 -3.68 2.06 -11.94
N ALA A 140 -4.70 2.45 -12.71
CA ALA A 140 -4.77 2.15 -14.14
C ALA A 140 -3.59 2.75 -14.92
N ARG A 141 -3.23 4.01 -14.64
CA ARG A 141 -2.04 4.68 -15.21
C ARG A 141 -0.73 3.97 -14.85
N ASN A 142 -0.70 3.20 -13.76
CA ASN A 142 0.45 2.38 -13.36
C ASN A 142 0.36 0.91 -13.84
N GLY A 143 -0.58 0.58 -14.72
CA GLY A 143 -0.68 -0.74 -15.35
C GLY A 143 -1.43 -1.78 -14.50
N PHE A 144 -2.09 -1.38 -13.42
CA PHE A 144 -2.97 -2.28 -12.69
C PHE A 144 -4.22 -2.57 -13.53
N VAL A 145 -4.60 -3.84 -13.59
CA VAL A 145 -5.80 -4.31 -14.26
C VAL A 145 -6.93 -4.46 -13.24
N ARG A 146 -8.15 -4.04 -13.59
CA ARG A 146 -9.33 -4.23 -12.75
C ARG A 146 -9.71 -5.71 -12.76
N ALA A 147 -9.73 -6.35 -11.59
CA ALA A 147 -9.93 -7.81 -11.46
C ALA A 147 -11.24 -8.20 -10.74
N GLY A 148 -12.26 -7.33 -10.82
CA GLY A 148 -13.54 -7.50 -10.13
C GLY A 148 -13.87 -6.33 -9.21
N VAL A 149 -15.13 -6.28 -8.76
CA VAL A 149 -15.61 -5.38 -7.72
C VAL A 149 -16.11 -6.25 -6.59
N ASN A 150 -15.43 -6.21 -5.44
CA ASN A 150 -15.94 -6.82 -4.23
C ASN A 150 -16.53 -5.69 -3.38
N PRO A 151 -17.86 -5.60 -3.21
CA PRO A 151 -18.47 -4.51 -2.48
C PRO A 151 -18.09 -4.60 -0.99
N ILE A 152 -17.34 -3.62 -0.48
CA ILE A 152 -17.01 -3.50 0.96
C ILE A 152 -18.28 -3.20 1.77
N GLN A 153 -19.21 -2.45 1.18
CA GLN A 153 -20.57 -2.29 1.66
C GLN A 153 -21.51 -2.40 0.47
N VAL A 154 -22.39 -3.41 0.48
CA VAL A 154 -23.55 -3.42 -0.42
C VAL A 154 -24.49 -2.32 0.05
N TRP A 155 -24.45 -1.17 -0.62
CA TRP A 155 -25.56 -0.23 -0.56
C TRP A 155 -26.77 -0.93 -1.19
N TRP A 156 -27.89 -0.97 -0.47
CA TRP A 156 -29.15 -1.48 -1.02
C TRP A 156 -29.46 -0.77 -2.35
N PRO A 157 -29.97 -1.49 -3.37
CA PRO A 157 -30.39 -0.86 -4.63
C PRO A 157 -31.27 0.37 -4.36
N GLY A 158 -30.96 1.50 -5.00
CA GLY A 158 -31.70 2.77 -4.85
C GLY A 158 -31.13 3.76 -3.83
N ARG A 159 -29.93 3.54 -3.29
CA ARG A 159 -29.18 4.53 -2.51
C ARG A 159 -28.03 5.10 -3.32
N ASP A 160 -27.91 6.42 -3.36
CA ASP A 160 -26.79 7.10 -4.01
C ASP A 160 -25.52 6.92 -3.18
N VAL A 161 -24.41 6.61 -3.86
CA VAL A 161 -23.07 6.68 -3.27
C VAL A 161 -22.76 8.17 -3.05
N PRO A 162 -22.27 8.58 -1.86
CA PRO A 162 -21.89 9.96 -1.62
C PRO A 162 -20.93 10.47 -2.71
N PRO A 163 -21.21 11.65 -3.32
CA PRO A 163 -20.39 12.15 -4.40
C PRO A 163 -19.05 12.66 -3.88
N GLY A 164 -17.94 12.07 -4.34
CA GLY A 164 -16.58 12.52 -4.05
C GLY A 164 -15.61 11.39 -3.67
N PRO A 165 -14.35 11.73 -3.31
CA PRO A 165 -13.34 10.75 -2.94
C PRO A 165 -13.69 10.00 -1.65
N LEU A 166 -13.78 8.67 -1.73
CA LEU A 166 -13.90 7.76 -0.61
C LEU A 166 -12.61 6.95 -0.49
N LEU A 167 -11.89 7.08 0.61
CA LEU A 167 -10.73 6.25 0.89
C LEU A 167 -11.17 5.17 1.86
N ILE A 168 -11.54 4.00 1.36
CA ILE A 168 -11.84 2.82 2.19
C ILE A 168 -11.08 1.68 1.52
N GLY A 169 -9.86 1.43 2.01
CA GLY A 169 -8.92 0.52 1.38
C GLY A 169 -9.05 -0.91 1.87
N SER A 170 -8.08 -1.74 1.51
CA SER A 170 -7.97 -3.12 2.00
C SER A 170 -7.78 -3.22 3.52
N ASN A 171 -7.49 -2.11 4.20
CA ASN A 171 -7.38 -2.01 5.67
C ASN A 171 -8.72 -2.12 6.42
N SER A 172 -9.85 -2.11 5.71
CA SER A 172 -11.18 -2.03 6.30
C SER A 172 -11.90 -3.39 6.36
N GLY A 173 -11.22 -4.49 6.05
CA GLY A 173 -11.76 -5.86 6.13
C GLY A 173 -10.86 -6.77 6.97
N ASP A 174 -11.44 -7.80 7.60
CA ASP A 174 -10.71 -8.71 8.50
C ASP A 174 -9.55 -9.46 7.82
N SER A 175 -9.56 -9.57 6.48
CA SER A 175 -8.49 -10.19 5.69
C SER A 175 -7.12 -9.50 5.83
N SER A 176 -7.06 -8.28 6.36
CA SER A 176 -5.80 -7.61 6.71
C SER A 176 -5.21 -8.04 8.06
N LEU A 177 -6.00 -8.74 8.89
CA LEU A 177 -5.68 -9.02 10.30
C LEU A 177 -5.58 -10.51 10.63
N VAL A 178 -5.96 -11.41 9.73
CA VAL A 178 -5.81 -12.86 9.94
C VAL A 178 -4.36 -13.27 9.69
N PRO A 179 -3.68 -13.96 10.64
CA PRO A 179 -2.36 -14.52 10.39
C PRO A 179 -2.42 -15.59 9.30
N PHE A 180 -1.55 -15.48 8.30
CA PHE A 180 -1.34 -16.54 7.31
C PHE A 180 -0.52 -17.66 7.96
N ALA A 181 -0.73 -18.91 7.51
CA ALA A 181 -0.13 -20.10 8.13
C ALA A 181 1.40 -19.99 8.24
N GLU A 182 1.93 -20.30 9.42
CA GLU A 182 3.34 -20.15 9.80
C GLU A 182 4.28 -21.08 9.03
N ARG A 183 4.75 -20.67 7.83
CA ARG A 183 5.92 -21.27 7.16
C ARG A 183 6.73 -20.15 6.48
N TRP A 184 7.31 -19.26 7.28
CA TRP A 184 8.74 -19.17 7.67
C TRP A 184 9.59 -18.39 6.65
N TRP A 185 9.89 -17.16 7.02
CA TRP A 185 10.95 -16.30 6.50
C TRP A 185 12.18 -16.53 7.37
N ASP A 186 13.11 -17.40 6.96
CA ASP A 186 14.41 -17.53 7.62
C ASP A 186 15.40 -16.59 6.94
N ALA A 187 15.75 -15.51 7.63
CA ALA A 187 16.74 -14.53 7.16
C ALA A 187 18.19 -15.07 7.16
N ASP A 188 18.41 -16.32 7.58
CA ASP A 188 19.73 -16.93 7.80
C ASP A 188 20.12 -18.03 6.80
N ALA A 189 19.40 -18.19 5.68
CA ALA A 189 19.71 -19.24 4.69
C ALA A 189 21.06 -19.07 3.94
N ASP A 190 21.82 -18.00 4.19
CA ASP A 190 23.12 -17.74 3.56
C ASP A 190 24.34 -18.32 4.33
N GLN A 191 24.15 -19.17 5.34
CA GLN A 191 25.25 -19.90 5.99
C GLN A 191 25.01 -21.40 6.07
N VAL A 192 25.18 -22.12 4.96
CA VAL A 192 25.48 -23.56 5.00
C VAL A 192 26.82 -23.82 4.34
N GLN A 193 27.80 -24.11 5.19
CA GLN A 193 29.14 -24.57 4.85
C GLN A 193 29.05 -25.81 3.94
N ARG A 194 29.87 -25.82 2.88
CA ARG A 194 30.07 -27.00 2.03
C ARG A 194 30.77 -28.09 2.86
N PRO A 195 30.30 -29.35 2.83
CA PRO A 195 31.09 -30.45 3.38
C PRO A 195 32.32 -30.68 2.50
N THR A 196 33.49 -30.65 3.11
CA THR A 196 34.72 -31.21 2.54
C THR A 196 34.60 -32.72 2.45
N GLU A 197 34.77 -33.25 1.23
CA GLU A 197 34.84 -34.67 0.93
C GLU A 197 36.09 -35.30 1.58
N SER A 198 35.93 -36.50 2.14
CA SER A 198 36.98 -37.46 2.48
C SER A 198 36.44 -38.87 2.35
#